data_AF-A0A0G4F510-F1
#
_entry.id   AF-A0A0G4F510-F1
#
_cell.length_a   1.000
_cell.length_b   1.000
_cell.length_c   1.000
_cell.angle_alpha   90.00
_cell.angle_beta   90.00
_cell.angle_gamma   90.00
#
_symmetry.space_group_name_H-M   'P 1'
#
loop_
_entity.id
_entity.type
_entity.pdbx_description
1 polymer ?
#
loop_
_entity_poly.entity_id
_entity_poly.type
_entity_poly.pdbx_seq_one_letter_code
_entity_poly.pdbx_strand_id
1 'polypeptide(L)'
;MPSGDLQKPLLDRPTRKMSAQSPTYSTDRDAADATQRADSARSELQIRVDSAISQISLRIAALDALQTGTVPAPSPSQALAEEVTEPPPPPFQIKRRFTHDLIGTYGVKNNWRGRLALILDSRVYIFFMLAVLGIDVIVVLLELLALEGVFGGEGACAFKKEGLAHGGEKGHGEGHSTYETIEHTLHIIGLTILCIFNLDVLLHLVAFGWRFFYHLGYVTDLLVAPTSLALELYFPSAGSLIAVVRMWRIVRIVHGIAIMQDEFGKEKLHALKEVLEELRVENNKLEVENEHLRKRISAPLLDTIHETSNGNSQPQIGQQGANQC
;
A
#
# COMPACT_ATOMS: atom_id res chain seq x y z
N MET A 1 -67.50 -18.22 19.05
CA MET A 1 -67.04 -17.01 18.33
C MET A 1 -65.55 -16.83 18.58
N PRO A 2 -64.72 -16.53 17.56
CA PRO A 2 -64.57 -17.28 16.32
C PRO A 2 -63.18 -17.96 16.24
N SER A 3 -63.14 -19.09 15.52
CA SER A 3 -61.96 -19.78 15.05
C SER A 3 -61.21 -18.94 14.02
N GLY A 4 -59.88 -18.91 14.11
CA GLY A 4 -59.01 -18.27 13.15
C GLY A 4 -58.00 -19.28 12.60
N ASP A 5 -58.45 -20.09 11.64
CA ASP A 5 -57.62 -21.01 10.87
C ASP A 5 -56.65 -20.22 9.98
N LEU A 6 -55.36 -20.24 10.34
CA LEU A 6 -54.30 -19.65 9.54
C LEU A 6 -53.79 -20.69 8.53
N GLN A 7 -54.49 -20.75 7.40
CA GLN A 7 -54.17 -21.55 6.22
C GLN A 7 -52.90 -21.00 5.56
N LYS A 8 -51.79 -21.75 5.62
CA LYS A 8 -50.58 -21.46 4.84
C LYS A 8 -50.73 -22.03 3.42
N PRO A 9 -50.55 -21.24 2.36
CA PRO A 9 -50.55 -21.76 1.00
C PRO A 9 -49.25 -22.53 0.73
N LEU A 10 -49.41 -23.81 0.42
CA LEU A 10 -48.38 -24.69 -0.12
C LEU A 10 -47.94 -24.13 -1.48
N LEU A 11 -46.74 -23.57 -1.56
CA LEU A 11 -46.16 -23.15 -2.83
C LEU A 11 -45.62 -24.39 -3.54
N ASP A 12 -46.39 -24.86 -4.51
CA ASP A 12 -46.06 -25.98 -5.39
C ASP A 12 -44.84 -25.61 -6.25
N ARG A 13 -43.72 -26.30 -6.00
CA ARG A 13 -42.44 -26.05 -6.69
C ARG A 13 -42.34 -27.04 -7.85
N PRO A 14 -42.41 -26.59 -9.12
CA PRO A 14 -42.34 -27.49 -10.25
C PRO A 14 -40.97 -28.16 -10.29
N THR A 15 -40.95 -29.47 -10.07
CA THR A 15 -39.81 -30.34 -10.29
C THR A 15 -39.56 -30.45 -11.79
N ARG A 16 -38.82 -29.47 -12.32
CA ARG A 16 -38.28 -29.51 -13.68
C ARG A 16 -37.28 -30.65 -13.75
N LYS A 17 -37.71 -31.80 -14.27
CA LYS A 17 -36.83 -32.91 -14.67
C LYS A 17 -35.82 -32.36 -15.68
N MET A 18 -34.62 -32.05 -15.21
CA MET A 18 -33.47 -31.79 -16.06
C MET A 18 -33.03 -33.14 -16.62
N SER A 19 -33.38 -33.39 -17.88
CA SER A 19 -32.75 -34.44 -18.66
C SER A 19 -31.26 -34.18 -18.72
N ALA A 20 -30.47 -35.08 -18.15
CA ALA A 20 -29.02 -35.11 -18.30
C ALA A 20 -28.67 -35.37 -19.77
N GLN A 21 -28.45 -34.29 -20.53
CA GLN A 21 -27.68 -34.35 -21.77
C GLN A 21 -26.22 -34.26 -21.37
N SER A 22 -25.50 -35.37 -21.51
CA SER A 22 -24.05 -35.43 -21.35
C SER A 22 -23.39 -34.43 -22.30
N PRO A 23 -22.61 -33.45 -21.78
CA PRO A 23 -21.84 -32.53 -22.61
C PRO A 23 -20.54 -33.24 -22.98
N THR A 24 -20.61 -34.11 -23.98
CA THR A 24 -19.40 -34.56 -24.68
C THR A 24 -19.29 -33.73 -25.96
N TYR A 25 -18.14 -33.08 -26.14
CA TYR A 25 -17.63 -32.48 -27.39
C TYR A 25 -17.72 -30.93 -27.53
N SER A 26 -16.92 -30.18 -26.75
CA SER A 26 -16.41 -28.85 -27.21
C SER A 26 -15.08 -28.38 -26.57
N THR A 27 -14.47 -29.16 -25.67
CA THR A 27 -13.30 -28.71 -24.88
C THR A 27 -12.06 -28.36 -25.70
N ASP A 28 -11.88 -28.94 -26.89
CA ASP A 28 -10.67 -28.71 -27.69
C ASP A 28 -10.67 -27.35 -28.42
N ARG A 29 -11.85 -26.79 -28.75
CA ARG A 29 -11.93 -25.44 -29.35
C ARG A 29 -11.72 -24.35 -28.30
N ASP A 30 -12.30 -24.54 -27.12
CA ASP A 30 -12.19 -23.57 -26.03
C ASP A 30 -10.75 -23.50 -25.50
N ALA A 31 -10.01 -24.61 -25.53
CA ALA A 31 -8.58 -24.64 -25.20
C ALA A 31 -7.72 -23.88 -26.22
N ALA A 32 -7.97 -24.06 -27.53
CA ALA A 32 -7.23 -23.37 -28.59
C ALA A 32 -7.45 -21.84 -28.56
N ASP A 33 -8.69 -21.40 -28.35
CA ASP A 33 -9.02 -19.97 -28.23
C ASP A 33 -8.39 -19.33 -26.97
N ALA A 34 -8.29 -20.08 -25.88
CA ALA A 34 -7.63 -19.62 -24.66
C ALA A 34 -6.12 -19.41 -24.86
N THR A 35 -5.45 -20.32 -25.57
CA THR A 35 -4.02 -20.18 -25.89
C THR A 35 -3.77 -18.99 -26.82
N GLN A 36 -4.60 -18.80 -27.84
CA GLN A 36 -4.45 -17.67 -28.77
C GLN A 36 -4.62 -16.30 -28.08
N ARG A 37 -5.53 -16.19 -27.10
CA ARG A 37 -5.68 -14.97 -26.29
C ARG A 37 -4.49 -14.73 -25.38
N ALA A 38 -3.92 -15.78 -24.79
CA ALA A 38 -2.74 -15.68 -23.95
C ALA A 38 -1.52 -15.19 -24.74
N ASP A 39 -1.32 -15.70 -25.97
CA ASP A 39 -0.21 -15.29 -26.82
C ASP A 39 -0.36 -13.84 -27.32
N SER A 40 -1.58 -13.42 -27.68
CA SER A 40 -1.85 -12.02 -28.06
C SER A 40 -1.62 -11.06 -26.90
N ALA A 41 -2.00 -11.42 -25.67
CA ALA A 41 -1.74 -10.61 -24.49
C ALA A 41 -0.23 -10.50 -24.20
N ARG A 42 0.52 -11.59 -24.42
CA ARG A 42 1.98 -11.63 -24.24
C ARG A 42 2.70 -10.72 -25.24
N SER A 43 2.27 -10.70 -26.51
CA SER A 43 2.86 -9.81 -27.52
C SER A 43 2.60 -8.34 -27.23
N GLU A 44 1.41 -7.97 -26.74
CA GLU A 44 1.11 -6.58 -26.39
C GLU A 44 1.97 -6.10 -25.20
N LEU A 45 2.15 -6.98 -24.21
CA LEU A 45 2.99 -6.70 -23.05
C LEU A 45 4.46 -6.51 -23.46
N GLN A 46 4.96 -7.34 -24.39
CA GLN A 46 6.32 -7.21 -24.92
C GLN A 46 6.54 -5.85 -25.59
N ILE A 47 5.60 -5.40 -26.42
CA ILE A 47 5.68 -4.09 -27.10
C ILE A 47 5.74 -2.94 -26.09
N ARG A 48 4.93 -3.01 -25.01
CA ARG A 48 4.94 -1.98 -23.95
C ARG A 48 6.26 -1.96 -23.18
N VAL A 49 6.84 -3.14 -22.92
CA VAL A 49 8.13 -3.27 -22.24
C VAL A 49 9.26 -2.69 -23.10
N ASP A 50 9.31 -3.03 -24.39
CA ASP A 50 10.33 -2.53 -25.31
C ASP A 50 10.22 -1.01 -25.50
N SER A 51 9.00 -0.47 -25.51
CA SER A 51 8.78 0.98 -25.53
C SER A 51 9.27 1.66 -24.26
N ALA A 52 9.04 1.06 -23.09
CA ALA A 52 9.49 1.60 -21.80
C ALA A 52 11.02 1.57 -21.68
N ILE A 53 11.66 0.48 -22.09
CA ILE A 53 13.11 0.35 -22.13
C ILE A 53 13.71 1.43 -23.04
N SER A 54 13.14 1.63 -24.23
CA SER A 54 13.59 2.66 -25.17
C SER A 54 13.51 4.08 -24.58
N GLN A 55 12.42 4.40 -23.86
CA GLN A 55 12.27 5.69 -23.17
C GLN A 55 13.29 5.88 -22.05
N ILE A 56 13.59 4.84 -21.28
CA ILE A 56 14.58 4.88 -20.21
C ILE A 56 15.98 5.10 -20.80
N SER A 57 16.35 4.37 -21.85
CA SER A 57 17.64 4.57 -22.54
C SER A 57 17.79 5.99 -23.08
N LEU A 58 16.72 6.58 -23.63
CA LEU A 58 16.74 7.98 -24.11
C LEU A 58 17.01 8.97 -22.96
N ARG A 59 16.36 8.77 -21.81
CA ARG A 59 16.57 9.63 -20.63
C ARG A 59 17.96 9.48 -20.04
N ILE A 60 18.51 8.26 -20.01
CA ILE A 60 19.88 8.03 -19.56
C ILE A 60 20.88 8.72 -20.50
N ALA A 61 20.69 8.61 -21.81
CA ALA A 61 21.54 9.31 -22.79
C ALA A 61 21.44 10.85 -22.65
N ALA A 62 20.25 11.38 -22.37
CA ALA A 62 20.07 12.81 -22.11
C ALA A 62 20.76 13.28 -20.82
N LEU A 63 20.73 12.46 -19.76
CA LEU A 63 21.45 12.75 -18.51
C LEU A 63 22.97 12.67 -18.69
N ASP A 64 23.46 11.71 -19.47
CA ASP A 64 24.90 11.59 -19.78
C ASP A 64 25.39 12.81 -20.57
N ALA A 65 24.60 13.28 -21.55
CA ALA A 65 24.90 14.51 -22.30
C ALA A 65 24.93 15.78 -21.44
N LEU A 66 24.10 15.84 -20.39
CA LEU A 66 24.14 16.93 -19.41
C LEU A 66 25.40 16.86 -18.53
N GLN A 67 25.85 15.66 -18.20
CA GLN A 67 26.98 15.44 -17.30
C GLN A 67 28.34 15.60 -18.00
N THR A 68 28.42 15.33 -19.31
CA THR A 68 29.63 15.57 -20.13
C THR A 68 29.85 17.03 -20.52
N GLY A 69 28.95 17.95 -20.14
CA GLY A 69 29.12 19.39 -20.34
C GLY A 69 29.16 19.84 -21.80
N THR A 70 28.65 19.02 -22.72
CA THR A 70 28.70 19.24 -24.18
C THR A 70 27.43 19.87 -24.75
N VAL A 71 26.56 20.48 -23.92
CA VAL A 71 25.36 21.17 -24.42
C VAL A 71 25.73 22.61 -24.81
N PRO A 72 25.64 23.00 -26.09
CA PRO A 72 25.80 24.39 -26.49
C PRO A 72 24.72 25.25 -25.83
N ALA A 73 25.14 26.32 -25.16
CA ALA A 73 24.25 27.21 -24.44
C ALA A 73 23.07 27.66 -25.33
N PRO A 74 21.81 27.49 -24.89
CA PRO A 74 20.67 28.00 -25.62
C PRO A 74 20.77 29.52 -25.73
N SER A 75 20.50 30.04 -26.93
CA SER A 75 20.57 31.45 -27.21
C SER A 75 19.57 32.23 -26.33
N PRO A 76 19.96 33.41 -25.80
CA PRO A 76 19.20 34.15 -24.81
C PRO A 76 17.84 34.68 -25.27
N SER A 77 17.45 34.45 -26.54
CA SER A 77 16.16 34.86 -27.10
C SER A 77 15.03 33.83 -26.93
N GLN A 78 15.31 32.60 -26.49
CA GLN A 78 14.28 31.58 -26.24
C GLN A 78 13.89 31.40 -24.77
N ALA A 79 14.68 31.93 -23.83
CA ALA A 79 14.45 31.77 -22.39
C ALA A 79 13.34 32.68 -21.82
N LEU A 80 12.81 33.62 -22.60
CA LEU A 80 11.83 34.61 -22.10
C LEU A 80 10.36 34.30 -22.44
N ALA A 81 10.08 33.20 -23.15
CA ALA A 81 8.72 32.88 -23.61
C ALA A 81 8.08 31.68 -22.88
N GLU A 82 8.81 30.99 -22.01
CA GLU A 82 8.33 29.76 -21.34
C GLU A 82 8.37 29.86 -19.81
N GLU A 83 8.28 31.08 -19.27
CA GLU A 83 7.92 31.31 -17.86
C GLU A 83 6.40 31.49 -17.77
N VAL A 84 5.65 30.53 -18.33
CA VAL A 84 4.23 30.36 -18.04
C VAL A 84 4.16 29.85 -16.62
N THR A 85 3.57 30.69 -15.80
CA THR A 85 3.41 30.59 -14.36
C THR A 85 2.54 29.37 -14.03
N GLU A 86 3.11 28.17 -14.00
CA GLU A 86 2.45 27.06 -13.34
C GLU A 86 2.40 27.39 -11.85
N PRO A 87 1.20 27.50 -11.26
CA PRO A 87 1.08 27.71 -9.82
C PRO A 87 1.76 26.52 -9.12
N PRO A 88 2.54 26.76 -8.05
CA PRO A 88 3.18 25.68 -7.31
C PRO A 88 2.11 24.67 -6.93
N PRO A 89 2.32 23.36 -7.22
CA PRO A 89 1.35 22.34 -6.86
C PRO A 89 1.05 22.50 -5.37
N PRO A 90 -0.23 22.52 -4.97
CA PRO A 90 -0.60 22.74 -3.58
C PRO A 90 0.20 21.78 -2.71
N PRO A 91 0.74 22.24 -1.56
CA PRO A 91 1.54 21.38 -0.70
C PRO A 91 0.75 20.11 -0.46
N PHE A 92 1.37 18.98 -0.79
CA PHE A 92 0.82 17.63 -0.74
C PHE A 92 0.16 17.43 0.63
N GLN A 93 -1.13 17.74 0.71
CA GLN A 93 -1.94 17.52 1.91
C GLN A 93 -2.21 16.01 1.88
N ILE A 94 -1.31 15.26 2.51
CA ILE A 94 -1.49 13.84 2.88
C ILE A 94 -2.66 13.81 3.87
N LYS A 95 -3.86 14.07 3.38
CA LYS A 95 -5.08 14.03 4.15
C LYS A 95 -5.59 12.61 4.06
N ARG A 96 -4.98 11.76 4.89
CA ARG A 96 -5.37 10.39 5.28
C ARG A 96 -6.86 10.17 5.07
N ARG A 97 -7.26 9.67 3.91
CA ARG A 97 -8.66 9.37 3.58
C ARG A 97 -9.01 7.94 4.00
N PHE A 98 -8.02 7.09 4.30
CA PHE A 98 -8.26 5.70 4.70
C PHE A 98 -8.87 5.55 6.10
N THR A 99 -8.50 6.39 7.07
CA THR A 99 -9.24 6.41 8.34
C THR A 99 -10.66 6.88 8.14
N HIS A 100 -10.99 7.68 7.12
CA HIS A 100 -12.36 8.11 6.87
C HIS A 100 -13.28 7.02 6.30
N ASP A 101 -12.77 5.91 5.74
CA ASP A 101 -13.62 4.78 5.29
C ASP A 101 -13.83 3.72 6.38
N LEU A 102 -12.84 3.50 7.26
CA LEU A 102 -13.08 2.75 8.51
C LEU A 102 -13.92 3.60 9.49
N ILE A 103 -13.54 4.86 9.76
CA ILE A 103 -14.28 5.80 10.65
C ILE A 103 -15.62 6.23 10.03
N GLY A 104 -15.75 6.29 8.71
CA GLY A 104 -17.01 6.64 8.03
C GLY A 104 -18.11 5.62 8.24
N THR A 105 -17.76 4.36 8.55
CA THR A 105 -18.71 3.32 8.97
C THR A 105 -18.79 3.15 10.48
N TYR A 106 -17.73 3.48 11.25
CA TYR A 106 -17.82 3.73 12.69
C TYR A 106 -18.42 5.11 12.95
N GLY A 107 -19.72 5.25 12.68
CA GLY A 107 -20.46 6.49 12.91
C GLY A 107 -20.02 7.17 14.20
N VAL A 108 -19.60 8.44 14.08
CA VAL A 108 -19.18 9.37 15.13
C VAL A 108 -20.38 9.71 16.04
N LYS A 109 -21.04 8.69 16.56
CA LYS A 109 -22.02 8.78 17.65
C LYS A 109 -21.32 8.23 18.88
N ASN A 110 -20.63 9.09 19.61
CA ASN A 110 -20.26 9.00 21.03
C ASN A 110 -19.66 7.69 21.58
N ASN A 111 -19.25 6.75 20.74
CA ASN A 111 -18.78 5.45 21.19
C ASN A 111 -17.28 5.54 21.50
N TRP A 112 -16.92 5.24 22.75
CA TRP A 112 -15.55 5.22 23.28
C TRP A 112 -14.55 4.45 22.40
N ARG A 113 -15.03 3.44 21.65
CA ARG A 113 -14.23 2.63 20.72
C ARG A 113 -13.68 3.44 19.54
N GLY A 114 -14.44 4.39 19.01
CA GLY A 114 -13.97 5.25 17.92
C GLY A 114 -12.87 6.22 18.38
N ARG A 115 -12.98 6.73 19.62
CA ARG A 115 -11.93 7.55 20.23
C ARG A 115 -10.66 6.75 20.47
N LEU A 116 -10.80 5.50 20.91
CA LEU A 116 -9.69 4.58 21.10
C LEU A 116 -8.97 4.33 19.76
N ALA A 117 -9.70 3.96 18.71
CA ALA A 117 -9.13 3.76 17.38
C ALA A 117 -8.38 5.01 16.86
N LEU A 118 -8.92 6.21 17.08
CA LEU A 118 -8.26 7.48 16.74
C LEU A 118 -6.96 7.72 17.52
N ILE A 119 -6.91 7.32 18.79
CA ILE A 119 -5.69 7.44 19.61
C ILE A 119 -4.63 6.44 19.14
N LEU A 120 -5.03 5.20 18.83
CA LEU A 120 -4.09 4.18 18.36
C LEU A 120 -3.53 4.49 16.95
N ASP A 121 -4.30 5.15 16.08
CA ASP A 121 -3.81 5.62 14.77
C ASP A 121 -2.91 6.88 14.85
N SER A 122 -2.67 7.39 16.06
CA SER A 122 -1.79 8.54 16.22
C SER A 122 -0.35 8.18 15.87
N ARG A 123 0.33 9.04 15.08
CA ARG A 123 1.76 8.88 14.79
C ARG A 123 2.60 8.84 16.07
N VAL A 124 2.18 9.61 17.08
CA VAL A 124 2.83 9.62 18.39
C VAL A 124 2.77 8.24 19.05
N TYR A 125 1.63 7.54 18.91
CA TYR A 125 1.46 6.19 19.43
C TYR A 125 2.38 5.20 18.71
N ILE A 126 2.47 5.28 17.38
CA ILE A 126 3.37 4.44 16.59
C ILE A 126 4.83 4.66 17.01
N PHE A 127 5.27 5.91 17.16
CA PHE A 127 6.63 6.21 17.65
C PHE A 127 6.87 5.73 19.08
N PHE A 128 5.89 5.89 19.97
CA PHE A 128 5.95 5.37 21.33
C PHE A 128 6.15 3.86 21.35
N MET A 129 5.32 3.11 20.61
CA MET A 129 5.42 1.66 20.52
C MET A 129 6.73 1.20 19.89
N LEU A 130 7.23 1.92 18.88
CA LEU A 130 8.54 1.67 18.27
C LEU A 130 9.68 1.89 19.29
N ALA A 131 9.58 2.92 20.12
CA ALA A 131 10.57 3.20 21.16
C ALA A 131 10.56 2.12 22.26
N VAL A 132 9.37 1.72 22.73
CA VAL A 132 9.22 0.61 23.70
C VAL A 132 9.80 -0.68 23.13
N LEU A 133 9.60 -0.95 21.84
CA LEU A 133 10.20 -2.10 21.17
C LEU A 133 11.73 -1.99 21.08
N GLY A 134 12.27 -0.82 20.75
CA GLY A 134 13.71 -0.62 20.75
C GLY A 134 14.31 -0.92 22.12
N ILE A 135 13.64 -0.49 23.20
CA ILE A 135 14.02 -0.82 24.57
C ILE A 135 13.91 -2.32 24.85
N ASP A 136 12.82 -2.99 24.42
CA ASP A 136 12.64 -4.44 24.55
C ASP A 136 13.79 -5.23 23.92
N VAL A 137 14.19 -4.88 22.70
CA VAL A 137 15.32 -5.51 22.00
C VAL A 137 16.63 -5.30 22.77
N ILE A 138 16.85 -4.11 23.34
CA ILE A 138 18.03 -3.83 24.16
C ILE A 138 18.00 -4.66 25.45
N VAL A 139 16.86 -4.75 26.14
CA VAL A 139 16.72 -5.54 27.37
C VAL A 139 16.96 -7.02 27.08
N VAL A 140 16.39 -7.57 26.00
CA VAL A 140 16.63 -8.96 25.57
C VAL A 140 18.10 -9.19 25.23
N LEU A 141 18.74 -8.23 24.54
CA LEU A 141 20.15 -8.34 24.23
C LEU A 141 21.01 -8.33 25.51
N LEU A 142 20.68 -7.48 26.49
CA LEU A 142 21.34 -7.46 27.79
C LEU A 142 21.12 -8.77 28.57
N GLU A 143 19.92 -9.34 28.52
CA GLU A 143 19.57 -10.62 29.13
C GLU A 143 20.39 -11.77 28.50
N LEU A 144 20.52 -11.80 27.17
CA LEU A 144 21.35 -12.77 26.45
C LEU A 144 22.85 -12.59 26.72
N LEU A 145 23.34 -11.35 26.75
CA LEU A 145 24.75 -11.06 27.06
C LEU A 145 25.11 -11.40 28.52
N ALA A 146 24.16 -11.20 29.44
CA ALA A 146 24.31 -11.65 30.81
C ALA A 146 24.39 -13.18 30.89
N LEU A 147 23.60 -13.89 30.08
CA LEU A 147 23.58 -15.35 30.01
C LEU A 147 24.86 -15.94 29.39
N GLU A 148 25.47 -15.27 28.41
CA GLU A 148 26.76 -15.68 27.82
C GLU A 148 27.98 -15.34 28.69
N GLY A 149 27.81 -14.64 29.82
CA GLY A 149 28.90 -14.32 30.74
C GLY A 149 29.84 -13.23 30.27
N VAL A 150 29.46 -12.45 29.24
CA VAL A 150 30.27 -11.37 28.66
C VAL A 150 30.54 -10.24 29.66
N PHE A 151 29.67 -10.06 30.67
CA PHE A 151 29.81 -9.04 31.71
C PHE A 151 30.73 -9.39 32.89
N GLY A 152 31.38 -10.56 32.90
CA GLY A 152 32.57 -10.76 33.74
C GLY A 152 32.66 -12.10 34.45
N GLY A 153 33.84 -12.72 34.29
CA GLY A 153 34.54 -13.53 35.28
C GLY A 153 33.89 -14.86 35.67
N GLU A 154 34.47 -15.95 35.17
CA GLU A 154 34.47 -17.31 35.74
C GLU A 154 33.31 -17.63 36.72
N GLY A 155 32.19 -18.11 36.18
CA GLY A 155 31.16 -18.77 36.99
C GLY A 155 29.81 -18.04 37.08
N ALA A 156 29.20 -17.71 35.94
CA ALA A 156 27.75 -17.54 35.91
C ALA A 156 27.13 -18.91 36.22
N CYS A 157 26.63 -19.03 37.44
CA CYS A 157 25.95 -20.20 37.96
C CYS A 157 24.84 -20.59 36.99
N ALA A 158 25.06 -21.70 36.30
CA ALA A 158 24.01 -22.43 35.63
C ALA A 158 22.86 -22.60 36.61
N PHE A 159 21.74 -21.92 36.33
CA PHE A 159 20.45 -22.57 36.18
C PHE A 159 20.34 -23.88 36.98
N LYS A 160 20.26 -23.77 38.31
CA LYS A 160 19.91 -24.88 39.18
C LYS A 160 18.88 -24.40 40.18
N LYS A 161 17.63 -24.52 39.78
CA LYS A 161 16.50 -24.51 40.72
C LYS A 161 15.66 -25.75 40.49
N GLU A 162 16.20 -26.88 40.95
CA GLU A 162 15.34 -27.94 41.47
C GLU A 162 15.87 -28.39 42.83
N GLY A 163 15.01 -28.23 43.84
CA GLY A 163 14.97 -29.11 44.99
C GLY A 163 15.86 -28.78 46.19
N LEU A 164 15.17 -28.58 47.31
CA LEU A 164 15.51 -29.08 48.65
C LEU A 164 16.41 -28.23 49.56
N ALA A 165 16.00 -28.27 50.83
CA ALA A 165 16.42 -27.51 51.98
C ALA A 165 17.80 -27.88 52.57
N HIS A 166 18.14 -27.16 53.65
CA HIS A 166 19.32 -27.18 54.52
C HIS A 166 20.45 -26.28 54.01
N GLY A 167 20.94 -25.28 54.74
CA GLY A 167 21.04 -25.14 56.19
C GLY A 167 22.46 -24.61 56.45
N GLY A 168 22.56 -23.43 57.08
CA GLY A 168 23.78 -22.86 57.70
C GLY A 168 25.08 -22.81 56.89
N GLU A 169 25.57 -21.61 56.59
CA GLU A 169 26.76 -21.04 57.25
C GLU A 169 27.09 -19.66 56.67
N LYS A 170 27.57 -18.78 57.56
CA LYS A 170 28.00 -17.42 57.23
C LYS A 170 29.42 -17.49 56.66
N GLY A 171 29.59 -17.23 55.38
CA GLY A 171 30.87 -17.05 54.71
C GLY A 171 30.92 -15.69 54.00
N HIS A 172 31.89 -14.87 54.39
CA HIS A 172 32.20 -13.55 53.82
C HIS A 172 32.53 -13.67 52.31
N GLY A 173 31.89 -12.84 51.48
CA GLY A 173 32.16 -12.74 50.05
C GLY A 173 31.47 -11.52 49.43
N GLU A 174 32.04 -10.33 49.63
CA GLU A 174 31.53 -9.01 49.21
C GLU A 174 31.58 -8.75 47.68
N GLY A 175 31.30 -9.75 46.84
CA GLY A 175 31.31 -9.61 45.37
C GLY A 175 30.17 -10.28 44.61
N HIS A 176 29.39 -11.16 45.24
CA HIS A 176 28.38 -11.99 44.53
C HIS A 176 26.94 -11.46 44.59
N SER A 177 26.63 -10.42 45.38
CA SER A 177 25.25 -9.95 45.58
C SER A 177 24.70 -9.05 44.45
N THR A 178 25.56 -8.40 43.69
CA THR A 178 25.14 -7.37 42.71
C THR A 178 24.60 -7.98 41.43
N TYR A 179 25.17 -9.09 40.97
CA TYR A 179 24.78 -9.74 39.71
C TYR A 179 23.41 -10.42 39.80
N GLU A 180 23.14 -11.14 40.89
CA GLU A 180 21.84 -11.80 41.13
C GLU A 180 20.68 -10.78 41.18
N THR A 181 20.96 -9.58 41.69
CA THR A 181 19.98 -8.49 41.73
C THR A 181 19.70 -7.91 40.33
N ILE A 182 20.73 -7.81 39.48
CA ILE A 182 20.61 -7.27 38.11
C ILE A 182 19.81 -8.23 37.23
N GLU A 183 20.10 -9.53 37.28
CA GLU A 183 19.39 -10.56 36.50
C GLU A 183 17.89 -10.56 36.83
N HIS A 184 17.54 -10.57 38.12
CA HIS A 184 16.15 -10.53 38.56
C HIS A 184 15.43 -9.24 38.14
N THR A 185 16.14 -8.11 38.15
CA THR A 185 15.58 -6.81 37.74
C THR A 185 15.33 -6.77 36.23
N LEU A 186 16.28 -7.24 35.42
CA LEU A 186 16.14 -7.31 33.96
C LEU A 186 14.97 -8.23 33.56
N HIS A 187 14.84 -9.37 34.23
CA HIS A 187 13.75 -10.31 33.99
C HIS A 187 12.36 -9.67 34.28
N ILE A 188 12.21 -8.99 35.42
CA ILE A 188 10.95 -8.29 35.76
C ILE A 188 10.64 -7.16 34.78
N ILE A 189 11.65 -6.40 34.34
CA ILE A 189 11.48 -5.34 33.35
C ILE A 189 11.00 -5.93 32.02
N GLY A 190 11.64 -6.99 31.54
CA GLY A 190 11.24 -7.71 30.33
C GLY A 190 9.80 -8.21 30.41
N LEU A 191 9.41 -8.82 31.54
CA LEU A 191 8.04 -9.27 31.79
C LEU A 191 7.03 -8.11 31.81
N THR A 192 7.40 -6.97 32.39
CA THR A 192 6.54 -5.79 32.45
C THR A 192 6.29 -5.23 31.05
N ILE A 193 7.34 -5.12 30.24
CA ILE A 193 7.24 -4.68 28.84
C ILE A 193 6.40 -5.67 28.02
N LEU A 194 6.57 -6.98 28.25
CA LEU A 194 5.76 -8.02 27.63
C LEU A 194 4.26 -7.88 27.94
N CYS A 195 3.92 -7.56 29.18
CA CYS A 195 2.53 -7.28 29.59
C CYS A 195 1.97 -6.05 28.87
N ILE A 196 2.74 -4.96 28.77
CA ILE A 196 2.32 -3.73 28.07
C ILE A 196 2.03 -4.03 26.59
N PHE A 197 2.88 -4.81 25.93
CA PHE A 197 2.64 -5.20 24.54
C PHE A 197 1.42 -6.11 24.36
N ASN A 198 1.19 -7.04 25.28
CA ASN A 198 -0.02 -7.86 25.25
C ASN A 198 -1.28 -7.00 25.40
N LEU A 199 -1.25 -6.02 26.29
CA LEU A 199 -2.33 -5.05 26.44
C LEU A 199 -2.52 -4.20 25.18
N ASP A 200 -1.46 -3.78 24.51
CA ASP A 200 -1.55 -3.09 23.21
C ASP A 200 -2.30 -3.93 22.17
N VAL A 201 -1.92 -5.19 22.01
CA VAL A 201 -2.58 -6.10 21.06
C VAL A 201 -4.06 -6.27 21.40
N LEU A 202 -4.40 -6.40 22.68
CA LEU A 202 -5.79 -6.45 23.14
C LEU A 202 -6.53 -5.14 22.89
N LEU A 203 -5.89 -3.99 23.10
CA LEU A 203 -6.48 -2.67 22.83
C LEU A 203 -6.78 -2.50 21.34
N HIS A 204 -5.86 -2.94 20.47
CA HIS A 204 -6.07 -3.02 19.03
C HIS A 204 -7.28 -3.90 18.69
N LEU A 205 -7.36 -5.11 19.25
CA LEU A 205 -8.51 -5.99 19.04
C LEU A 205 -9.83 -5.33 19.48
N VAL A 206 -9.84 -4.66 20.64
CA VAL A 206 -11.03 -4.00 21.17
C VAL A 206 -11.43 -2.80 20.32
N ALA A 207 -10.46 -2.05 19.78
CA ALA A 207 -10.69 -0.92 18.90
C ALA A 207 -11.27 -1.34 17.53
N PHE A 208 -10.67 -2.36 16.89
CA PHE A 208 -11.05 -2.79 15.53
C PHE A 208 -12.15 -3.87 15.49
N GLY A 209 -12.37 -4.58 16.60
CA GLY A 209 -13.49 -5.52 16.76
C GLY A 209 -13.41 -6.79 15.88
N TRP A 210 -14.58 -7.35 15.55
CA TRP A 210 -14.70 -8.65 14.85
C TRP A 210 -14.29 -8.62 13.38
N ARG A 211 -14.21 -7.44 12.76
CA ARG A 211 -13.79 -7.31 11.36
C ARG A 211 -12.29 -7.62 11.18
N PHE A 212 -11.54 -7.66 12.28
CA PHE A 212 -10.15 -8.10 12.39
C PHE A 212 -9.94 -9.58 11.98
N PHE A 213 -10.94 -10.44 12.18
CA PHE A 213 -10.82 -11.88 11.88
C PHE A 213 -10.81 -12.22 10.39
N TYR A 214 -11.09 -11.26 9.50
CA TYR A 214 -11.03 -11.49 8.05
C TYR A 214 -9.61 -11.43 7.48
N HIS A 215 -8.62 -10.97 8.26
CA HIS A 215 -7.23 -10.92 7.85
C HIS A 215 -6.37 -11.86 8.70
N LEU A 216 -5.88 -12.95 8.10
CA LEU A 216 -5.13 -14.02 8.75
C LEU A 216 -3.89 -13.54 9.55
N GLY A 217 -3.21 -12.49 9.07
CA GLY A 217 -2.01 -11.95 9.73
C GLY A 217 -2.29 -11.37 11.12
N TYR A 218 -3.44 -10.71 11.28
CA TYR A 218 -3.88 -10.12 12.54
C TYR A 218 -4.33 -11.16 13.57
N VAL A 219 -5.00 -12.22 13.10
CA VAL A 219 -5.40 -13.35 13.96
C VAL A 219 -4.19 -14.10 14.52
N THR A 220 -3.11 -14.18 13.73
CA THR A 220 -1.89 -14.86 14.14
C THR A 220 -1.23 -14.12 15.30
N ASP A 221 -1.16 -12.79 15.25
CA ASP A 221 -0.60 -11.99 16.36
C ASP A 221 -1.44 -12.10 17.65
N LEU A 222 -2.77 -12.13 17.51
CA LEU A 222 -3.68 -12.31 18.64
C LEU A 222 -3.51 -13.66 19.33
N LEU A 223 -3.06 -14.69 18.61
CA LEU A 223 -2.78 -16.00 19.20
C LEU A 223 -1.35 -16.05 19.77
N VAL A 224 -0.37 -15.53 19.04
CA VAL A 224 1.05 -15.61 19.41
C VAL A 224 1.34 -14.76 20.65
N ALA A 225 0.75 -13.56 20.79
CA ALA A 225 1.03 -12.68 21.92
C ALA A 225 0.58 -13.29 23.27
N PRO A 226 -0.67 -13.74 23.47
CA PRO A 226 -1.08 -14.39 24.72
C PRO A 226 -0.36 -15.72 24.96
N THR A 227 -0.06 -16.47 23.89
CA THR A 227 0.71 -17.71 24.01
C THR A 227 2.13 -17.43 24.52
N SER A 228 2.76 -16.34 24.08
CA SER A 228 4.07 -15.92 24.59
C SER A 228 4.05 -15.60 26.07
N LEU A 229 3.01 -14.91 26.55
CA LEU A 229 2.82 -14.60 27.96
C LEU A 229 2.54 -15.86 28.78
N ALA A 230 1.74 -16.78 28.24
CA ALA A 230 1.49 -18.06 28.88
C ALA A 230 2.78 -18.89 28.99
N LEU A 231 3.59 -18.95 27.93
CA LEU A 231 4.86 -19.67 27.96
C LEU A 231 5.82 -19.07 29.01
N GLU A 232 5.89 -17.75 29.12
CA GLU A 232 6.68 -17.07 30.16
C GLU A 232 6.24 -17.46 31.58
N LEU A 233 4.93 -17.48 31.83
CA LEU A 233 4.38 -17.78 33.15
C LEU A 233 4.46 -19.26 33.54
N TYR A 234 4.26 -20.17 32.58
CA TYR A 234 4.21 -21.61 32.82
C TYR A 234 5.56 -22.31 32.66
N PHE A 235 6.47 -21.76 31.85
CA PHE A 235 7.77 -22.37 31.53
C PHE A 235 8.93 -21.37 31.76
N PRO A 236 9.20 -20.97 33.02
CA PRO A 236 10.31 -20.07 33.34
C PRO A 236 11.69 -20.64 32.94
N SER A 237 11.78 -21.96 32.77
CA SER A 237 12.97 -22.68 32.32
C SER A 237 13.29 -22.49 30.83
N ALA A 238 12.37 -21.92 30.04
CA ALA A 238 12.48 -21.79 28.60
C ALA A 238 12.92 -20.37 28.17
N GLY A 239 13.85 -19.75 28.91
CA GLY A 239 14.34 -18.39 28.65
C GLY A 239 14.80 -18.14 27.20
N SER A 240 15.41 -19.13 26.55
CA SER A 240 15.83 -19.03 25.14
C SER A 240 14.65 -19.02 24.15
N LEU A 241 13.56 -19.73 24.46
CA LEU A 241 12.37 -19.77 23.61
C LEU A 241 11.62 -18.42 23.66
N ILE A 242 11.62 -17.79 24.83
CA ILE A 242 11.06 -16.45 25.04
C ILE A 242 11.77 -15.42 24.13
N ALA A 243 13.10 -15.46 24.06
CA ALA A 243 13.86 -14.55 23.19
C ALA A 243 13.46 -14.69 21.71
N VAL A 244 13.27 -15.93 21.23
CA VAL A 244 12.82 -16.19 19.85
C VAL A 244 11.39 -15.69 19.63
N VAL A 245 10.50 -15.90 20.60
CA VAL A 245 9.12 -15.42 20.50
C VAL A 245 9.05 -13.90 20.56
N ARG A 246 9.96 -13.22 21.27
CA ARG A 246 10.06 -11.74 21.23
C ARG A 246 10.50 -11.26 19.84
N MET A 247 11.33 -12.02 19.12
CA MET A 247 11.71 -11.72 17.73
C MET A 247 10.50 -11.69 16.77
N TRP A 248 9.41 -12.41 17.08
CA TRP A 248 8.15 -12.32 16.32
C TRP A 248 7.66 -10.88 16.16
N ARG A 249 7.93 -10.01 17.14
CA ARG A 249 7.50 -8.60 17.08
C ARG A 249 8.08 -7.86 15.87
N ILE A 250 9.26 -8.24 15.37
CA ILE A 250 9.83 -7.70 14.12
C ILE A 250 8.96 -8.08 12.92
N VAL A 251 8.57 -9.35 12.82
CA VAL A 251 7.65 -9.81 11.77
C VAL A 251 6.34 -9.03 11.82
N ARG A 252 5.82 -8.79 13.03
CA ARG A 252 4.61 -8.01 13.22
C ARG A 252 4.76 -6.56 12.77
N ILE A 253 5.91 -5.93 12.98
CA ILE A 253 6.18 -4.56 12.53
C ILE A 253 6.29 -4.51 11.01
N VAL A 254 7.04 -5.43 10.41
CA VAL A 254 7.14 -5.52 8.95
C VAL A 254 5.76 -5.71 8.34
N HIS A 255 4.93 -6.58 8.93
CA HIS A 255 3.56 -6.77 8.49
C HIS A 255 2.70 -5.50 8.66
N GLY A 256 2.83 -4.82 9.80
CA GLY A 256 2.15 -3.54 10.04
C GLY A 256 2.56 -2.46 9.04
N ILE A 257 3.84 -2.36 8.70
CA ILE A 257 4.36 -1.40 7.70
C ILE A 257 3.90 -1.80 6.29
N ALA A 258 3.89 -3.09 5.94
CA ALA A 258 3.42 -3.57 4.64
C ALA A 258 1.94 -3.23 4.42
N ILE A 259 1.10 -3.44 5.43
CA ILE A 259 -0.31 -3.05 5.38
C ILE A 259 -0.45 -1.54 5.23
N MET A 260 0.32 -0.75 6.00
CA MET A 260 0.34 0.70 5.83
C MET A 260 0.77 1.11 4.42
N GLN A 261 1.81 0.50 3.85
CA GLN A 261 2.30 0.81 2.49
C GLN A 261 1.30 0.45 1.41
N ASP A 262 0.60 -0.69 1.51
CA ASP A 262 -0.44 -1.08 0.57
C ASP A 262 -1.60 -0.06 0.57
N GLU A 263 -1.91 0.52 1.73
CA GLU A 263 -2.90 1.58 1.85
C GLU A 263 -2.40 2.90 1.26
N PHE A 264 -1.17 3.32 1.58
CA PHE A 264 -0.55 4.51 0.98
C PHE A 264 -0.40 4.40 -0.54
N GLY A 265 -0.08 3.21 -1.06
CA GLY A 265 0.04 2.93 -2.48
C GLY A 265 -1.30 3.07 -3.20
N LYS A 266 -2.38 2.53 -2.62
CA LYS A 266 -3.73 2.64 -3.17
C LYS A 266 -4.22 4.09 -3.17
N GLU A 267 -3.95 4.85 -2.13
CA GLU A 267 -4.36 6.26 -2.03
C GLU A 267 -3.61 7.14 -3.04
N LYS A 268 -2.29 6.95 -3.18
CA LYS A 268 -1.49 7.64 -4.22
C LYS A 268 -1.95 7.26 -5.62
N LEU A 269 -2.28 5.99 -5.85
CA LEU A 269 -2.78 5.51 -7.14
C LEU A 269 -4.17 6.06 -7.44
N HIS A 270 -5.01 6.27 -6.43
CA HIS A 270 -6.33 6.89 -6.61
C HIS A 270 -6.23 8.39 -6.90
N ALA A 271 -5.36 9.12 -6.19
CA ALA A 271 -5.08 10.53 -6.47
C ALA A 271 -4.49 10.71 -7.87
N LEU A 272 -3.57 9.82 -8.28
CA LEU A 272 -3.00 9.84 -9.62
C LEU A 272 -4.05 9.53 -10.70
N LYS A 273 -4.98 8.60 -10.45
CA LYS A 273 -6.10 8.32 -11.36
C LYS A 273 -7.05 9.51 -11.50
N GLU A 274 -7.32 10.22 -10.41
CA GLU A 274 -8.20 11.39 -10.43
C GLU A 274 -7.59 12.51 -11.28
N VAL A 275 -6.29 12.78 -11.10
CA VAL A 275 -5.54 13.73 -11.95
C VAL A 275 -5.48 13.27 -13.41
N LEU A 276 -5.32 11.97 -13.66
CA LEU A 276 -5.31 11.42 -15.02
C LEU A 276 -6.65 11.60 -15.73
N GLU A 277 -7.77 11.39 -15.04
CA GLU A 277 -9.11 11.61 -15.58
C GLU A 277 -9.36 13.09 -15.87
N GLU A 278 -8.93 14.00 -15.00
CA GLU A 278 -9.02 15.44 -15.22
C GLU A 278 -8.27 15.87 -16.49
N LEU A 279 -7.01 15.43 -16.62
CA LEU A 279 -6.19 15.65 -17.82
C LEU A 279 -6.81 15.05 -19.09
N ARG A 280 -7.48 13.89 -18.97
CA ARG A 280 -8.17 13.24 -20.09
C ARG A 280 -9.39 14.03 -20.53
N VAL A 281 -10.16 14.58 -19.59
CA VAL A 281 -11.29 15.46 -19.88
C VAL A 281 -10.83 16.75 -20.56
N GLU A 282 -9.73 17.34 -20.09
CA GLU A 282 -9.17 18.54 -20.69
C GLU A 282 -8.63 18.30 -22.11
N ASN A 283 -7.90 17.21 -22.35
CA ASN A 283 -7.45 16.83 -23.69
C ASN A 283 -8.63 16.63 -24.65
N ASN A 284 -9.67 15.89 -24.24
CA ASN A 284 -10.86 15.71 -25.08
C ASN A 284 -11.54 17.04 -25.42
N LYS A 285 -11.58 17.99 -24.48
CA LYS A 285 -12.15 19.33 -24.72
C LYS A 285 -11.33 20.09 -25.75
N LEU A 286 -10.00 20.09 -25.62
CA LEU A 286 -9.10 20.74 -26.56
C LEU A 286 -9.15 20.10 -27.96
N GLU A 287 -9.34 18.78 -28.05
CA GLU A 287 -9.53 18.09 -29.33
C GLU A 287 -10.82 18.54 -30.03
N VAL A 288 -11.93 18.62 -29.29
CA VAL A 288 -13.22 19.12 -29.83
C VAL A 288 -13.10 20.57 -30.29
N GLU A 289 -12.43 21.43 -29.52
CA GLU A 289 -12.18 22.82 -29.91
C GLU A 289 -11.29 22.91 -31.17
N ASN A 290 -10.24 22.09 -31.26
CA ASN A 290 -9.39 22.00 -32.44
C ASN A 290 -10.15 21.54 -33.68
N GLU A 291 -11.03 20.54 -33.56
CA GLU A 291 -11.87 20.08 -34.67
C GLU A 291 -12.84 21.19 -35.12
N HIS A 292 -13.45 21.91 -34.17
CA HIS A 292 -14.34 23.02 -34.47
C HIS A 292 -13.61 24.16 -35.18
N LEU A 293 -12.39 24.51 -34.75
CA LEU A 293 -11.57 25.54 -35.40
C LEU A 293 -11.14 25.09 -36.81
N ARG A 294 -10.74 23.83 -36.99
CA ARG A 294 -10.41 23.27 -38.31
C ARG A 294 -11.59 23.36 -39.28
N LYS A 295 -12.82 23.04 -38.84
CA LYS A 295 -14.03 23.20 -39.65
C LYS A 295 -14.25 24.67 -40.07
N ARG A 296 -14.14 25.60 -39.13
CA ARG A 296 -14.30 27.05 -39.39
C ARG A 296 -13.26 27.61 -40.36
N ILE A 297 -12.03 27.10 -40.35
CA ILE A 297 -10.98 27.52 -41.28
C ILE A 297 -11.18 26.87 -42.66
N SER A 298 -11.58 25.59 -42.70
CA SER A 298 -11.75 24.86 -43.96
C SER A 298 -12.94 25.33 -44.82
N ALA A 299 -14.04 25.78 -44.19
CA ALA A 299 -15.23 26.26 -44.88
C ALA A 299 -14.99 27.45 -45.83
N PRO A 300 -14.41 28.59 -45.38
CA PRO A 300 -14.15 29.72 -46.26
C PRO A 300 -13.09 29.41 -47.33
N LEU A 301 -12.16 28.50 -47.04
CA LEU A 301 -11.14 28.08 -48.00
C LEU A 301 -11.75 27.29 -49.16
N LEU A 302 -12.78 26.46 -48.90
CA LEU A 302 -13.53 25.75 -49.93
C LEU A 302 -14.33 26.70 -50.82
N ASP A 303 -15.00 27.70 -50.24
CA ASP A 303 -15.76 28.70 -51.00
C ASP A 303 -14.84 29.51 -51.93
N THR A 304 -13.65 29.90 -51.44
CA THR A 304 -12.66 30.65 -52.23
C THR A 304 -12.09 29.82 -53.40
N ILE A 305 -11.86 28.52 -53.20
CA ILE A 305 -11.41 27.61 -54.27
C ILE A 305 -12.54 27.41 -55.30
N HIS A 306 -13.79 27.33 -54.86
CA HIS A 306 -14.93 27.17 -55.76
C HIS A 306 -15.18 28.43 -56.61
N GLU A 307 -15.05 29.63 -56.04
CA GLU A 307 -15.12 30.89 -56.80
C GLU A 307 -13.98 31.04 -57.82
N THR A 308 -12.74 30.71 -57.43
CA THR A 308 -11.59 30.78 -58.36
C THR A 308 -11.65 29.73 -59.47
N SER A 309 -12.23 28.55 -59.21
CA SER A 309 -12.47 27.53 -60.24
C SER A 309 -13.61 27.92 -61.19
N ASN A 310 -14.63 28.63 -60.74
CA ASN A 310 -15.77 29.04 -61.58
C ASN A 310 -15.50 30.34 -62.36
N GLY A 311 -14.57 31.16 -61.90
CA GLY A 311 -14.20 32.45 -62.51
C GLY A 311 -13.22 32.38 -63.69
N ASN A 312 -12.64 31.22 -64.02
CA ASN A 312 -11.62 31.11 -65.08
C ASN A 312 -12.18 30.86 -66.50
N SER A 313 -13.42 31.29 -66.77
CA SER A 313 -13.98 31.30 -68.12
C SER A 313 -13.74 32.67 -68.77
N GLN A 314 -12.80 32.70 -69.72
CA GLN A 314 -12.39 33.78 -70.63
C GLN A 314 -11.32 34.77 -70.15
N PRO A 315 -10.04 34.52 -70.48
CA PRO A 315 -9.22 35.57 -71.04
C PRO A 315 -9.83 35.98 -72.40
N GLN A 316 -10.44 37.16 -72.46
CA GLN A 316 -10.68 37.83 -73.74
C GLN A 316 -9.32 38.13 -74.36
N ILE A 317 -8.86 37.23 -75.23
CA ILE A 317 -7.91 37.53 -76.30
C ILE A 317 -8.69 38.35 -77.33
N GLY A 318 -8.99 39.59 -76.96
CA GLY A 318 -9.69 40.57 -77.78
C GLY A 318 -8.68 41.37 -78.59
N GLN A 319 -8.50 40.95 -79.83
CA GLN A 319 -7.85 41.65 -80.93
C GLN A 319 -8.09 43.18 -80.86
N GLN A 320 -7.03 43.98 -80.69
CA GLN A 320 -6.99 45.32 -81.25
C GLN A 320 -6.26 45.24 -82.60
N GLY A 321 -7.05 45.30 -83.69
CA GLY A 321 -6.56 45.63 -85.03
C GLY A 321 -5.88 47.00 -85.01
N ALA A 322 -4.83 47.27 -85.80
CA ALA A 322 -4.80 47.16 -87.25
C ALA A 322 -6.06 47.78 -87.87
N ASN A 323 -6.09 49.11 -87.97
CA ASN A 323 -6.46 49.87 -89.18
C ASN A 323 -6.82 51.34 -88.84
N GLN A 324 -5.94 52.25 -89.22
CA GLN A 324 -6.26 53.60 -89.70
C GLN A 324 -5.18 54.02 -90.71
N CYS A 325 -5.45 53.73 -91.99
CA CYS A 325 -5.07 54.49 -93.19
C CYS A 325 -6.22 54.34 -94.18
#